data_AF-A0A822FKE4-F1
#
_entry.id   AF-A0A822FKE4-F1
#
_cell.length_a   1.000
_cell.length_b   1.000
_cell.length_c   1.000
_cell.angle_alpha   90.00
_cell.angle_beta   90.00
_cell.angle_gamma   90.00
#
_symmetry.space_group_name_H-M   'P 1'
#
loop_
_entity.id
_entity.type
_entity.pdbx_description
1 polymer ?
#
loop_
_entity_poly.entity_id
_entity_poly.type
_entity_poly.pdbx_seq_one_letter_code
_entity_poly.pdbx_strand_id
1 'polypeptide(L)'
;MPEKVLDLFDEITIEPNKYTLTVLFNACAELANDRAMKIGKKLLNEMPRNFQNDDILLTSAVHMLIKFGDIQNAENIFQLIKKKNIITYGALMRGYVQNQMPEKTLDLFEQIQLDLNNFAYATVF
;
A
#
# COMPACT_ATOMS: atom_id res chain seq x y z
N MET A 1 7.63 -16.87 10.16
CA MET A 1 8.69 -15.92 9.76
C MET A 1 8.29 -14.45 9.94
N PRO A 2 7.05 -13.98 9.66
CA PRO A 2 6.71 -12.57 9.84
C PRO A 2 6.64 -12.09 11.30
N GLU A 3 6.23 -12.93 12.28
CA GLU A 3 6.34 -12.57 13.71
C GLU A 3 7.78 -12.22 14.11
N LYS A 4 8.76 -13.02 13.67
CA LYS A 4 10.19 -12.74 13.94
C LYS A 4 10.66 -11.39 13.39
N VAL A 5 10.06 -10.90 12.31
CA VAL A 5 10.38 -9.59 11.74
C VAL A 5 9.89 -8.48 12.67
N LEU A 6 8.69 -8.64 13.25
CA LEU A 6 8.16 -7.68 14.22
C LEU A 6 8.91 -7.74 15.54
N ASP A 7 9.23 -8.94 16.03
CA ASP A 7 10.02 -9.10 17.25
C ASP A 7 11.43 -8.51 17.08
N LEU A 8 12.08 -8.75 15.94
CA LEU A 8 13.37 -8.14 15.63
C LEU A 8 13.26 -6.62 15.54
N PHE A 9 12.18 -6.08 15.00
CA PHE A 9 11.95 -4.64 14.95
C PHE A 9 11.86 -4.02 16.35
N ASP A 10 11.24 -4.71 17.31
CA ASP A 10 11.18 -4.26 18.70
C ASP A 10 12.58 -4.24 19.38
N GLU A 11 13.54 -5.04 18.88
CA GLU A 11 14.92 -5.13 19.39
C GLU A 11 15.92 -4.17 18.70
N ILE A 12 15.61 -3.70 17.48
CA ILE A 12 16.51 -2.84 16.71
C ILE A 12 16.47 -1.40 17.24
N THR A 13 17.65 -0.86 17.54
CA THR A 13 17.85 0.55 17.96
C THR A 13 18.15 1.52 16.80
N ILE A 14 18.28 1.00 15.59
CA ILE A 14 18.59 1.76 14.38
C ILE A 14 17.29 2.30 13.77
N GLU A 15 17.30 3.57 13.36
CA GLU A 15 16.15 4.15 12.66
C GLU A 15 15.80 3.36 11.38
N PRO A 16 14.52 2.98 11.19
CA PRO A 16 14.08 2.24 10.01
C PRO A 16 14.25 3.07 8.75
N ASN A 17 14.89 2.50 7.73
CA ASN A 17 14.86 3.07 6.38
C ASN A 17 13.62 2.59 5.61
N LYS A 18 13.41 3.14 4.41
CA LYS A 18 12.27 2.78 3.55
C LYS A 18 12.14 1.29 3.26
N TYR A 19 13.25 0.55 3.10
CA TYR A 19 13.21 -0.88 2.82
C TYR A 19 12.76 -1.66 4.05
N THR A 20 13.24 -1.28 5.23
CA THR A 20 12.78 -1.84 6.51
C THR A 20 11.28 -1.62 6.67
N LEU A 21 10.78 -0.40 6.41
CA LEU A 21 9.35 -0.09 6.50
C LEU A 21 8.52 -0.91 5.49
N THR A 22 8.99 -1.09 4.26
CA THR A 22 8.32 -1.95 3.26
C THR A 22 8.18 -3.40 3.74
N VAL A 23 9.26 -3.96 4.29
CA VAL A 23 9.24 -5.33 4.84
C VAL A 23 8.27 -5.42 6.02
N LEU A 24 8.28 -4.41 6.90
CA LEU A 24 7.37 -4.37 8.06
C LEU A 24 5.91 -4.25 7.65
N PHE A 25 5.56 -3.42 6.68
CA PHE A 25 4.19 -3.33 6.18
C PHE A 25 3.71 -4.64 5.57
N ASN A 26 4.55 -5.32 4.78
CA ASN A 26 4.20 -6.63 4.23
C ASN A 26 4.06 -7.69 5.33
N ALA A 27 4.96 -7.71 6.32
CA ALA A 27 4.84 -8.62 7.47
C ALA A 27 3.55 -8.36 8.26
N CYS A 28 3.16 -7.09 8.45
CA CYS A 28 1.90 -6.75 9.10
C CYS A 28 0.69 -7.24 8.29
N ALA A 29 0.73 -7.06 6.96
CA ALA A 29 -0.29 -7.52 6.04
C ALA A 29 -0.45 -9.05 6.06
N GLU A 30 0.65 -9.79 6.17
CA GLU A 30 0.66 -11.26 6.27
C GLU A 30 0.13 -11.78 7.60
N LEU A 31 0.45 -11.11 8.71
CA LEU A 31 0.03 -11.53 10.05
C LEU A 31 -1.46 -11.28 10.30
N ALA A 32 -2.00 -10.21 9.73
CA ALA A 32 -3.44 -9.88 9.77
C ALA A 32 -4.06 -10.00 11.18
N ASN A 33 -3.32 -9.59 12.22
CA ASN A 33 -3.75 -9.61 13.61
C ASN A 33 -3.67 -8.21 14.26
N ASP A 34 -4.30 -8.05 15.43
CA ASP A 34 -4.40 -6.73 16.10
C ASP A 34 -3.03 -6.12 16.46
N ARG A 35 -2.03 -6.96 16.78
CA ARG A 35 -0.66 -6.50 17.06
C ARG A 35 -0.05 -5.86 15.81
N ALA A 36 -0.13 -6.56 14.69
CA ALA A 36 0.35 -6.09 13.39
C ALA A 36 -0.37 -4.81 12.93
N MET A 37 -1.68 -4.69 13.17
CA MET A 37 -2.44 -3.47 12.86
C MET A 37 -1.91 -2.27 13.65
N LYS A 38 -1.68 -2.43 14.96
CA LYS A 38 -1.16 -1.36 15.82
C LYS A 38 0.24 -0.93 15.40
N ILE A 39 1.12 -1.88 15.10
CA ILE A 39 2.47 -1.61 14.62
C ILE A 39 2.42 -0.90 13.26
N GLY A 40 1.65 -1.42 12.30
CA GLY A 40 1.51 -0.81 10.98
C GLY A 40 1.00 0.63 11.03
N LYS A 41 0.01 0.93 11.88
CA LYS A 41 -0.49 2.31 12.06
C LYS A 41 0.55 3.22 12.71
N LYS A 42 1.29 2.73 13.71
CA LYS A 42 2.39 3.47 14.33
C LYS A 42 3.46 3.83 13.28
N LEU A 43 3.90 2.84 12.49
CA LEU A 43 4.89 3.03 11.43
C LEU A 43 4.44 4.04 10.38
N LEU A 44 3.15 4.04 10.01
CA LEU A 44 2.58 5.03 9.09
C LEU A 44 2.61 6.45 9.66
N ASN A 45 2.24 6.63 10.92
CA ASN A 45 2.21 7.93 11.58
C ASN A 45 3.61 8.50 11.81
N GLU A 46 4.58 7.64 12.10
CA GLU A 46 5.98 8.02 12.35
C GLU A 46 6.83 8.05 11.06
N MET A 47 6.25 7.72 9.91
CA MET A 47 6.96 7.65 8.64
C MET A 47 7.56 9.03 8.25
N PRO A 48 8.89 9.11 8.02
CA PRO A 48 9.54 10.35 7.60
C PRO A 48 8.91 10.96 6.35
N ARG A 49 8.75 12.29 6.31
CA ARG A 49 8.11 13.01 5.19
C ARG A 49 8.80 12.77 3.84
N ASN A 50 10.11 12.58 3.84
CA ASN A 50 10.87 12.28 2.62
C ASN A 50 10.53 10.89 2.03
N PHE A 51 10.01 9.97 2.84
CA PHE A 51 9.59 8.64 2.39
C PHE A 51 8.14 8.61 1.85
N GLN A 52 7.37 9.68 2.07
CA GLN A 52 6.01 9.83 1.53
C GLN A 52 5.96 10.01 0.01
N ASN A 53 7.09 9.98 -0.68
CA ASN A 53 7.18 10.01 -2.15
C ASN A 53 7.73 8.70 -2.75
N ASP A 54 7.99 7.68 -1.93
CA ASP A 54 8.50 6.39 -2.41
C ASP A 54 7.33 5.47 -2.79
N ASP A 55 7.09 5.32 -4.10
CA ASP A 55 5.94 4.59 -4.64
C ASP A 55 5.89 3.12 -4.17
N ILE A 56 7.04 2.48 -3.96
CA ILE A 56 7.11 1.08 -3.49
C ILE A 56 6.69 1.00 -2.03
N LEU A 57 7.23 1.88 -1.19
CA LEU A 57 6.86 1.95 0.22
C LEU A 57 5.36 2.25 0.39
N LEU A 58 4.85 3.25 -0.32
CA LEU A 58 3.42 3.60 -0.28
C LEU A 58 2.55 2.43 -0.76
N THR A 59 2.97 1.69 -1.80
CA THR A 59 2.23 0.50 -2.26
C THR A 59 2.16 -0.58 -1.18
N SER A 60 3.24 -0.81 -0.43
CA SER A 60 3.24 -1.77 0.69
C SER A 60 2.35 -1.32 1.85
N ALA A 61 2.31 -0.02 2.15
CA ALA A 61 1.39 0.56 3.12
C ALA A 61 -0.08 0.39 2.71
N VAL A 62 -0.41 0.63 1.43
CA VAL A 62 -1.76 0.40 0.87
C VAL A 62 -2.17 -1.06 1.05
N HIS A 63 -1.29 -2.00 0.70
CA HIS A 63 -1.55 -3.43 0.87
C HIS A 63 -1.83 -3.80 2.34
N MET A 64 -1.05 -3.27 3.26
CA MET A 64 -1.23 -3.47 4.70
C MET A 64 -2.58 -2.93 5.19
N LEU A 65 -2.95 -1.70 4.82
CA LEU A 65 -4.24 -1.09 5.21
C LEU A 65 -5.44 -1.88 4.67
N ILE A 66 -5.36 -2.33 3.42
CA ILE A 66 -6.38 -3.18 2.79
C ILE A 66 -6.60 -4.46 3.58
N LYS A 67 -5.52 -5.09 4.06
CA LYS A 67 -5.62 -6.33 4.85
C LYS A 67 -6.33 -6.13 6.19
N PHE A 68 -6.26 -4.94 6.75
CA PHE A 68 -6.98 -4.57 7.97
C PHE A 68 -8.36 -3.94 7.69
N GLY A 69 -8.81 -3.92 6.43
CA GLY A 69 -10.10 -3.33 6.04
C GLY A 69 -10.14 -1.79 6.12
N ASP A 70 -9.01 -1.12 6.30
CA ASP A 70 -8.91 0.34 6.39
C ASP A 70 -8.84 0.95 4.98
N ILE A 71 -9.90 0.71 4.20
CA ILE A 71 -9.96 1.05 2.77
C ILE A 71 -9.86 2.55 2.53
N GLN A 72 -10.45 3.36 3.41
CA GLN A 72 -10.41 4.81 3.26
C GLN A 72 -8.98 5.36 3.33
N ASN A 73 -8.17 4.89 4.29
CA ASN A 73 -6.78 5.30 4.37
C ASN A 73 -5.94 4.71 3.23
N ALA A 74 -6.25 3.48 2.79
CA ALA A 74 -5.59 2.88 1.65
C ALA A 74 -5.79 3.72 0.38
N GLU A 75 -7.01 4.20 0.12
CA GLU A 75 -7.33 5.11 -0.99
C GLU A 75 -6.56 6.43 -0.87
N ASN A 76 -6.53 7.03 0.32
CA ASN A 76 -5.81 8.28 0.56
C ASN A 76 -4.31 8.13 0.24
N ILE A 77 -3.67 7.06 0.71
CA ILE A 77 -2.26 6.79 0.41
C ILE A 77 -2.06 6.47 -1.08
N PHE A 78 -2.96 5.70 -1.69
CA PHE A 78 -2.90 5.37 -3.10
C PHE A 78 -2.89 6.64 -3.97
N GLN A 79 -3.64 7.68 -3.62
CA GLN A 79 -3.62 8.94 -4.36
C GLN A 79 -2.26 9.64 -4.31
N LEU A 80 -1.49 9.48 -3.22
CA LEU A 80 -0.15 10.06 -3.08
C LEU A 80 0.91 9.38 -3.96
N ILE A 81 0.63 8.18 -4.48
CA ILE A 81 1.56 7.44 -5.35
C ILE A 81 1.64 8.15 -6.71
N LYS A 82 2.84 8.61 -7.06
CA LYS A 82 3.06 9.42 -8.26
C LYS A 82 3.09 8.57 -9.52
N LYS A 83 3.78 7.42 -9.46
CA LYS A 83 3.86 6.47 -10.57
C LYS A 83 3.07 5.21 -10.26
N LYS A 84 1.74 5.31 -10.41
CA LYS A 84 0.87 4.15 -10.32
C LYS A 84 1.18 3.22 -11.48
N ASN A 85 1.39 1.94 -11.19
CA ASN A 85 1.60 0.90 -12.19
C ASN A 85 0.66 -0.28 -11.90
N ILE A 86 0.76 -1.33 -12.72
CA ILE A 86 -0.08 -2.52 -12.58
C ILE A 86 -0.02 -3.18 -11.18
N ILE A 87 1.11 -3.05 -10.48
CA ILE A 87 1.28 -3.56 -9.12
C ILE A 87 0.45 -2.72 -8.15
N THR A 88 0.54 -1.39 -8.24
CA THR A 88 -0.21 -0.48 -7.38
C THR A 88 -1.71 -0.58 -7.60
N TYR A 89 -2.18 -0.54 -8.85
CA TYR A 89 -3.60 -0.72 -9.19
C TYR A 89 -4.10 -2.10 -8.76
N GLY A 90 -3.31 -3.16 -9.03
CA GLY A 90 -3.64 -4.51 -8.63
C GLY A 90 -3.74 -4.70 -7.12
N ALA A 91 -2.95 -3.97 -6.32
CA ALA A 91 -3.08 -3.98 -4.87
C ALA A 91 -4.44 -3.42 -4.43
N LEU A 92 -4.84 -2.25 -4.92
CA LEU A 92 -6.09 -1.60 -4.55
C LEU A 92 -7.32 -2.37 -5.05
N MET A 93 -7.30 -2.83 -6.32
CA MET A 93 -8.37 -3.67 -6.89
C MET A 93 -8.58 -4.96 -6.07
N ARG A 94 -7.50 -5.67 -5.74
CA ARG A 94 -7.59 -6.87 -4.88
C ARG A 94 -8.20 -6.54 -3.53
N GLY A 95 -7.90 -5.36 -2.99
CA GLY A 95 -8.49 -4.89 -1.75
C GLY A 95 -9.99 -4.67 -1.83
N TYR A 96 -10.46 -4.01 -2.88
CA TYR A 96 -11.90 -3.83 -3.10
C TYR A 96 -12.62 -5.17 -3.26
N VAL A 97 -12.06 -6.12 -4.02
CA VAL A 97 -12.63 -7.46 -4.16
C VAL A 97 -12.68 -8.19 -2.81
N GLN A 98 -11.60 -8.16 -2.03
CA GLN A 98 -11.54 -8.80 -0.70
C GLN A 98 -12.52 -8.18 0.30
N ASN A 99 -12.83 -6.89 0.14
CA ASN A 99 -13.76 -6.15 1.00
C ASN A 99 -15.16 -6.01 0.38
N GLN A 100 -15.48 -6.81 -0.63
CA GLN A 100 -16.82 -6.89 -1.24
C GLN A 100 -17.32 -5.53 -1.79
N MET A 101 -16.43 -4.79 -2.45
CA MET A 101 -16.71 -3.48 -3.07
C MET A 101 -16.65 -3.57 -4.61
N PRO A 102 -17.63 -4.23 -5.27
CA PRO A 102 -17.58 -4.46 -6.71
C PRO A 102 -17.65 -3.17 -7.53
N GLU A 103 -18.46 -2.19 -7.11
CA GLU A 103 -18.60 -0.90 -7.80
C GLU A 103 -17.24 -0.17 -7.89
N LYS A 104 -16.56 0.01 -6.76
CA LYS A 104 -15.21 0.60 -6.72
C LYS A 104 -14.18 -0.19 -7.54
N THR A 105 -14.35 -1.51 -7.64
CA THR A 105 -13.47 -2.35 -8.47
C THR A 105 -13.67 -2.04 -9.96
N LEU A 106 -14.92 -1.91 -10.40
CA LEU A 106 -15.26 -1.57 -11.78
C LEU A 106 -14.80 -0.14 -12.12
N ASP A 107 -15.09 0.83 -11.26
CA ASP A 107 -14.68 2.23 -11.44
C ASP A 107 -13.16 2.34 -11.63
N LEU A 108 -12.38 1.63 -10.79
CA LEU A 108 -10.92 1.63 -10.87
C LEU A 108 -10.43 0.96 -12.16
N PHE A 109 -11.09 -0.11 -12.60
CA PHE A 109 -10.76 -0.79 -13.85
C PHE A 109 -11.02 0.11 -15.07
N GLU A 110 -12.16 0.80 -15.11
CA GLU A 110 -12.50 1.77 -16.16
C GLU A 110 -11.51 2.94 -16.19
N GLN A 111 -11.12 3.46 -15.03
CA GLN A 111 -10.10 4.50 -14.93
C GLN A 111 -8.77 4.05 -15.55
N ILE A 112 -8.31 2.83 -15.25
CA ILE A 112 -7.07 2.28 -15.83
C ILE A 112 -7.17 2.19 -17.35
N GLN A 113 -8.30 1.75 -17.89
CA GLN A 113 -8.51 1.68 -19.34
C GLN A 113 -8.46 3.06 -19.99
N LEU A 114 -9.11 4.06 -19.38
CA LEU A 114 -9.08 5.44 -19.87
C LEU A 114 -7.67 6.02 -19.84
N ASP A 115 -6.92 5.81 -18.75
CA ASP A 115 -5.53 6.25 -18.63
C ASP A 115 -4.66 5.62 -19.73
N LEU A 116 -4.73 4.30 -19.91
CA LEU A 116 -3.99 3.58 -20.96
C LEU A 116 -4.33 4.07 -22.37
N ASN A 117 -5.62 4.30 -22.65
CA ASN A 117 -6.05 4.82 -23.94
C ASN A 117 -5.50 6.22 -24.17
N ASN A 118 -5.55 7.11 -23.17
CA ASN A 118 -4.99 8.46 -23.26
C ASN A 118 -3.48 8.46 -23.53
N PHE A 119 -2.72 7.56 -22.88
CA PHE A 119 -1.30 7.38 -23.18
C PHE A 119 -1.06 6.94 -24.62
N ALA A 120 -1.83 5.97 -25.11
CA ALA A 120 -1.70 5.49 -26.49
C ALA A 120 -1.95 6.62 -27.50
N TYR A 121 -2.99 7.43 -27.31
CA TYR A 121 -3.26 8.60 -28.16
C TYR A 121 -2.13 9.65 -28.08
N ALA A 122 -1.60 9.93 -26.88
CA ALA A 122 -0.55 10.95 -26.69
C ALA A 122 0.80 10.57 -27.31
N THR A 123 1.06 9.29 -27.56
CA THR A 123 2.29 8.81 -28.22
C THR A 123 2.19 8.66 -29.74
N VAL A 124 0.98 8.77 -30.29
CA VAL A 124 0.70 8.61 -31.73
C VAL A 124 0.65 9.97 -32.47
N PHE A 125 0.77 11.08 -31.74
CA PHE A 125 0.95 12.44 -32.26
C PHE A 125 2.27 13.05 -31.73
#